data_AF-A0A800IR69-F1
#
_entry.id   AF-A0A800IR69-F1
#
_cell.length_a   1.000
_cell.length_b   1.000
_cell.length_c   1.000
_cell.angle_alpha   90.00
_cell.angle_beta   90.00
_cell.angle_gamma   90.00
#
_symmetry.space_group_name_H-M   'P 1'
#
loop_
_entity.id
_entity.type
_entity.pdbx_description
1 polymer ?
#
loop_
_entity_poly.entity_id
_entity_poly.type
_entity_poly.pdbx_seq_one_letter_code
_entity_poly.pdbx_strand_id
1 'polypeptide(L)'
;MLVFSFVWLGLMLGSLSELRNLPDIGFKITLVLFLSVWICDTGAFFFGKKFGKKKILPDVSPKKTWVGTIAGFICSVIFLLILNQFGYFPELFTLIDVLALGIIAGLFGQFGDWAESLLKREAGVKDTSNILAGHGGILDRFDSLTFAAPLTLIYCTYFIKAG
;
A
#
# COMPACT_ATOMS: atom_id res chain seq x y z
N MET A 1 15.95 -14.37 -11.27
CA MET A 1 15.05 -14.61 -10.12
C MET A 1 15.64 -14.10 -8.81
N LEU A 2 16.85 -14.50 -8.39
CA LEU A 2 17.47 -14.03 -7.13
C LEU A 2 17.58 -12.51 -6.98
N VAL A 3 18.08 -11.80 -8.00
CA VAL A 3 18.20 -10.33 -7.99
C VAL A 3 16.84 -9.66 -7.81
N PHE A 4 15.82 -10.15 -8.52
CA PHE A 4 14.46 -9.64 -8.42
C PHE A 4 13.89 -9.82 -7.01
N SER A 5 13.99 -11.02 -6.44
CA SER A 5 13.52 -11.30 -5.07
C SER A 5 14.27 -10.47 -4.03
N PHE A 6 15.57 -10.25 -4.22
CA PHE A 6 16.37 -9.39 -3.33
C PHE A 6 15.90 -7.93 -3.39
N VAL A 7 15.66 -7.38 -4.59
CA VAL A 7 15.16 -6.02 -4.73
C VAL A 7 13.76 -5.90 -4.13
N TRP A 8 12.85 -6.81 -4.48
CA TRP A 8 11.45 -6.70 -4.09
C TRP A 8 11.19 -6.99 -2.60
N LEU A 9 11.72 -8.08 -2.06
CA LEU A 9 11.50 -8.45 -0.66
C LEU A 9 12.58 -7.89 0.27
N GLY A 10 13.82 -7.85 -0.17
CA GLY A 10 14.94 -7.36 0.63
C GLY A 10 14.92 -5.84 0.74
N LEU A 11 15.04 -5.14 -0.39
CA LEU A 11 15.17 -3.68 -0.38
C LEU A 11 13.81 -2.99 -0.20
N MET A 12 12.83 -3.33 -1.04
CA MET A 12 11.57 -2.59 -1.06
C MET A 12 10.73 -2.87 0.19
N LEU A 13 10.46 -4.13 0.53
CA LEU A 13 9.76 -4.41 1.79
C LEU A 13 10.61 -4.10 3.03
N GLY A 14 11.93 -4.28 2.97
CA GLY A 14 12.84 -3.93 4.05
C GLY A 14 12.87 -2.44 4.39
N SER A 15 12.53 -1.55 3.44
CA SER A 15 12.42 -0.12 3.69
C SER A 15 11.36 0.23 4.76
N LEU A 16 10.44 -0.69 5.07
CA LEU A 16 9.46 -0.52 6.14
C LEU A 16 10.12 -0.51 7.53
N SER A 17 11.21 -1.26 7.70
CA SER A 17 12.03 -1.22 8.92
C SER A 17 12.71 0.14 9.07
N GLU A 18 13.30 0.65 7.99
CA GLU A 18 13.94 1.97 7.97
C GLU A 18 12.92 3.09 8.22
N LEU A 19 11.75 3.03 7.57
CA LEU A 19 10.65 3.97 7.80
C LEU A 19 10.22 4.00 9.27
N ARG A 20 10.12 2.83 9.90
CA ARG A 20 9.76 2.69 11.32
C ARG A 20 10.81 3.31 12.24
N ASN A 21 12.08 3.29 11.84
CA ASN A 21 13.21 3.78 12.63
C ASN A 21 13.54 5.26 12.40
N LEU A 22 12.81 5.96 11.52
CA LEU A 22 12.97 7.41 11.38
C LEU A 22 12.76 8.13 12.73
N PRO A 23 13.66 9.06 13.12
CA PRO A 23 13.53 9.84 14.34
C PRO A 23 12.18 10.57 14.40
N ASP A 24 11.60 10.61 15.60
CA ASP A 24 10.39 11.36 15.98
C ASP A 24 9.06 10.99 15.29
N ILE A 25 9.08 10.56 14.02
CA ILE A 25 7.89 10.34 13.20
C ILE A 25 7.70 8.89 12.77
N GLY A 26 8.75 8.06 12.83
CA GLY A 26 8.78 6.76 12.14
C GLY A 26 7.65 5.81 12.52
N PHE A 27 7.32 5.70 13.82
CA PHE A 27 6.19 4.90 14.28
C PHE A 27 4.85 5.37 13.70
N LYS A 28 4.58 6.67 13.81
CA LYS A 28 3.30 7.27 13.40
C LYS A 28 3.08 7.09 11.91
N ILE A 29 4.10 7.39 11.09
CA ILE A 29 3.99 7.29 9.63
C ILE A 29 3.88 5.83 9.18
N THR A 30 4.63 4.92 9.81
CA THR A 30 4.48 3.49 9.52
C THR A 30 3.06 3.03 9.81
N LEU A 31 2.51 3.36 10.98
CA LEU A 31 1.13 2.97 11.35
C LEU A 31 0.09 3.56 10.38
N VAL A 32 0.23 4.84 10.02
CA VAL A 32 -0.64 5.50 9.06
C VAL A 32 -0.58 4.83 7.68
N LEU A 33 0.61 4.43 7.23
CA LEU A 33 0.79 3.73 5.97
C LEU A 33 -0.01 2.41 5.96
N PHE A 34 0.11 1.59 7.00
CA PHE A 34 -0.68 0.35 7.14
C PHE A 34 -2.18 0.64 7.09
N LEU A 35 -2.65 1.58 7.90
CA LEU A 35 -4.07 1.91 7.98
C LEU A 35 -4.59 2.44 6.64
N SER A 36 -3.83 3.30 5.97
CA SER A 36 -4.21 3.87 4.67
C SER A 36 -4.32 2.81 3.58
N VAL A 37 -3.39 1.85 3.54
CA VAL A 37 -3.45 0.70 2.62
C VAL A 37 -4.67 -0.16 2.93
N TRP A 38 -4.94 -0.49 4.19
CA TRP A 38 -6.11 -1.30 4.55
C TRP A 38 -7.44 -0.61 4.24
N ILE A 39 -7.51 0.71 4.44
CA ILE A 39 -8.67 1.51 4.05
C ILE A 39 -8.82 1.55 2.53
N CYS A 40 -7.71 1.66 1.79
CA CYS A 40 -7.69 1.58 0.33
C CYS A 40 -8.29 0.24 -0.15
N ASP A 41 -7.80 -0.87 0.39
CA ASP A 41 -8.28 -2.21 0.01
C ASP A 41 -9.75 -2.43 0.36
N THR A 42 -10.16 -1.97 1.54
CA THR A 42 -11.55 -2.05 1.99
C THR A 42 -12.47 -1.23 1.09
N GLY A 43 -12.07 0.00 0.76
CA GLY A 43 -12.80 0.85 -0.19
C GLY A 43 -12.88 0.22 -1.57
N ALA A 44 -11.75 -0.26 -2.10
CA ALA A 44 -11.69 -0.91 -3.40
C ALA A 44 -12.56 -2.15 -3.48
N PHE A 45 -12.58 -2.96 -2.42
CA PHE A 45 -13.43 -4.13 -2.31
C PHE A 45 -14.92 -3.75 -2.27
N PHE A 46 -15.31 -2.84 -1.38
CA PHE A 46 -16.72 -2.50 -1.17
C PHE A 46 -17.33 -1.83 -2.41
N PHE A 47 -16.69 -0.77 -2.91
CA PHE A 47 -17.18 -0.04 -4.08
C PHE A 47 -16.98 -0.84 -5.37
N GLY A 48 -15.90 -1.62 -5.48
CA GLY A 48 -15.67 -2.49 -6.62
C GLY A 48 -16.70 -3.62 -6.72
N LYS A 49 -17.10 -4.22 -5.59
CA LYS A 49 -18.15 -5.26 -5.57
C LYS A 49 -19.53 -4.68 -5.90
N LYS A 50 -19.85 -3.49 -5.39
CA LYS A 50 -21.18 -2.88 -5.52
C LYS A 50 -21.40 -2.20 -6.88
N PHE A 51 -20.37 -1.54 -7.42
CA PHE A 51 -20.48 -0.67 -8.61
C PHE A 51 -19.54 -1.06 -9.75
N GLY A 52 -18.55 -1.94 -9.51
CA GLY A 52 -17.52 -2.26 -10.47
C GLY A 52 -17.97 -3.26 -11.55
N LYS A 53 -18.16 -2.75 -12.78
CA LYS A 53 -18.47 -3.56 -13.96
C LYS A 53 -17.21 -3.91 -14.78
N LYS A 54 -16.38 -2.92 -15.10
CA LYS A 54 -15.18 -3.10 -15.92
C LYS A 54 -14.01 -3.62 -15.09
N LYS A 55 -13.51 -4.81 -15.44
CA LYS A 55 -12.34 -5.46 -14.82
C LYS A 55 -11.03 -4.84 -15.31
N ILE A 56 -9.98 -4.92 -14.48
CA ILE A 56 -8.65 -4.39 -14.80
C ILE A 56 -7.81 -5.47 -15.47
N LEU A 57 -7.59 -6.58 -14.76
CA LEU A 57 -6.82 -7.73 -15.23
C LEU A 57 -7.64 -9.01 -15.00
N PRO A 58 -8.56 -9.38 -15.92
CA PRO A 58 -9.46 -10.51 -15.74
C PRO A 58 -8.74 -11.84 -15.49
N ASP A 59 -7.64 -12.07 -16.19
CA ASP A 59 -6.88 -13.33 -16.14
C ASP A 59 -6.02 -13.45 -14.86
N VAL A 60 -5.69 -12.30 -14.25
CA VAL A 60 -4.80 -12.22 -13.09
C VAL A 60 -5.61 -12.12 -11.81
N SER A 61 -6.54 -11.15 -11.77
CA SER A 61 -7.39 -10.86 -10.63
C SER A 61 -8.82 -10.53 -11.09
N PRO A 62 -9.68 -11.55 -11.28
CA PRO A 62 -11.02 -11.38 -11.86
C PRO A 62 -11.96 -10.53 -11.00
N LYS A 63 -11.61 -10.29 -9.74
CA LYS A 63 -12.42 -9.51 -8.81
C LYS A 63 -12.11 -8.00 -8.88
N LYS A 64 -10.92 -7.59 -9.32
CA LYS A 64 -10.51 -6.17 -9.35
C LYS A 64 -11.19 -5.41 -10.48
N THR A 65 -11.65 -4.19 -10.16
CA THR A 65 -12.41 -3.33 -11.09
C THR A 65 -11.86 -1.92 -11.06
N TRP A 66 -11.95 -1.20 -12.18
CA TRP A 66 -11.50 0.19 -12.26
C TRP A 66 -12.21 1.09 -11.24
N VAL A 67 -13.51 0.88 -11.06
CA VAL A 67 -14.31 1.62 -10.07
C VAL A 67 -13.81 1.35 -8.66
N GLY A 68 -13.53 0.09 -8.32
CA GLY A 68 -12.94 -0.27 -7.03
C GLY A 68 -11.60 0.43 -6.83
N THR A 69 -10.70 0.35 -7.80
CA THR A 69 -9.38 0.97 -7.71
C THR A 69 -9.43 2.47 -7.48
N ILE A 70 -10.26 3.19 -8.23
CA ILE A 70 -10.43 4.64 -8.06
C ILE A 70 -11.05 4.94 -6.70
N ALA A 71 -12.06 4.18 -6.28
CA ALA A 71 -12.69 4.36 -4.97
C ALA A 71 -11.75 4.10 -3.81
N GLY A 72 -10.93 3.03 -3.86
CA GLY A 72 -9.92 2.73 -2.85
C GLY A 72 -8.88 3.84 -2.73
N PHE A 73 -8.38 4.34 -3.87
CA PHE A 73 -7.48 5.49 -3.90
C PHE A 73 -8.10 6.72 -3.23
N ILE A 74 -9.35 7.06 -3.58
CA ILE A 74 -10.07 8.19 -2.96
C ILE A 74 -10.25 7.96 -1.45
N CYS A 75 -10.61 6.75 -1.02
CA CYS A 75 -10.75 6.40 0.39
C CYS A 75 -9.44 6.58 1.17
N SER A 76 -8.31 6.17 0.59
CA SER A 76 -6.97 6.37 1.17
C SER A 76 -6.67 7.85 1.39
N VAL A 77 -6.86 8.68 0.37
CA VAL A 77 -6.61 10.14 0.46
C VAL A 77 -7.54 10.80 1.48
N ILE A 78 -8.84 10.50 1.43
CA ILE A 78 -9.83 11.05 2.38
C ILE A 78 -9.48 10.64 3.81
N PHE A 79 -9.08 9.39 4.02
CA PHE A 79 -8.70 8.91 5.35
C PHE A 79 -7.53 9.70 5.94
N LEU A 80 -6.48 9.99 5.16
CA LEU A 80 -5.37 10.80 5.65
C LEU A 80 -5.77 12.25 5.90
N LEU A 81 -6.63 12.84 5.06
CA LEU A 81 -7.17 14.17 5.30
C LEU A 81 -7.98 14.25 6.60
N ILE A 82 -8.77 13.21 6.90
CA ILE A 82 -9.49 13.08 8.17
C ILE A 82 -8.50 13.02 9.33
N LEU A 83 -7.48 12.16 9.26
CA LEU A 83 -6.45 12.07 10.31
C LEU A 83 -5.73 13.41 10.54
N ASN A 84 -5.45 14.16 9.47
CA ASN A 84 -4.86 15.48 9.56
C ASN A 84 -5.79 16.49 10.26
N GLN A 85 -7.08 16.47 9.96
CA GLN A 85 -8.06 17.32 10.65
C GLN A 85 -8.15 17.04 12.16
N PHE A 86 -7.89 15.79 12.58
CA PHE A 86 -7.82 15.40 13.98
C PHE A 86 -6.45 15.63 14.63
N GLY A 87 -5.50 16.27 13.94
CA GLY A 87 -4.18 16.61 14.48
C GLY A 87 -3.26 15.40 14.70
N TYR A 88 -3.45 14.30 13.96
CA TYR A 88 -2.61 13.11 14.10
C TYR A 88 -1.18 13.34 13.60
N PHE A 89 -1.03 14.11 12.52
CA PHE A 89 0.27 14.41 11.92
C PHE A 89 1.03 15.46 12.75
N PRO A 90 2.37 15.32 12.88
CA PRO A 90 3.22 16.34 13.50
C PRO A 90 3.12 17.69 12.77
N GLU A 91 3.37 18.80 13.46
CA GLU A 91 3.34 20.17 12.89
C GLU A 91 4.27 20.37 11.69
N LEU A 92 5.29 19.53 11.55
CA LEU A 92 6.19 19.50 10.40
C LEU A 92 5.47 19.17 9.07
N PHE A 93 4.32 18.50 9.12
CA PHE A 93 3.61 18.04 7.94
C PHE A 93 2.70 19.13 7.39
N THR A 94 2.90 19.48 6.13
CA THR A 94 1.98 20.33 5.38
C THR A 94 0.82 19.51 4.82
N LEU A 95 -0.23 20.19 4.36
CA LEU A 95 -1.33 19.54 3.64
C LEU A 95 -0.85 18.80 2.39
N ILE A 96 0.20 19.30 1.72
CA ILE A 96 0.79 18.67 0.54
C ILE A 96 1.40 17.32 0.92
N ASP A 97 2.07 17.24 2.08
CA ASP A 97 2.66 16.00 2.58
C ASP A 97 1.62 14.94 2.87
N VAL A 98 0.52 15.33 3.51
CA VAL A 98 -0.61 14.42 3.80
C VAL A 98 -1.23 13.90 2.49
N LEU A 99 -1.43 14.77 1.50
CA LEU A 99 -1.95 14.37 0.18
C LEU A 99 -0.98 13.43 -0.54
N ALA A 100 0.33 13.74 -0.52
CA ALA A 100 1.36 12.91 -1.13
C ALA A 100 1.39 11.51 -0.51
N LEU A 101 1.33 11.40 0.82
CA LEU A 101 1.24 10.11 1.51
C LEU A 101 -0.03 9.33 1.14
N GLY A 102 -1.16 10.03 1.01
CA GLY A 102 -2.43 9.41 0.65
C GLY A 102 -2.41 8.86 -0.76
N ILE A 103 -1.76 9.58 -1.67
CA ILE A 103 -1.52 9.16 -3.05
C ILE A 103 -0.56 7.98 -3.09
N ILE A 104 0.54 8.02 -2.33
CA ILE A 104 1.50 6.90 -2.25
C ILE A 104 0.80 5.63 -1.80
N ALA A 105 0.11 5.67 -0.66
CA ALA A 105 -0.60 4.50 -0.13
C ALA A 105 -1.72 4.02 -1.07
N GLY A 106 -2.52 4.94 -1.62
CA GLY A 106 -3.69 4.61 -2.42
C GLY A 106 -3.38 4.15 -3.84
N LEU A 107 -2.35 4.70 -4.48
CA LEU A 107 -1.99 4.38 -5.86
C LEU A 107 -0.92 3.29 -5.92
N PHE A 108 0.21 3.52 -5.25
CA PHE A 108 1.33 2.60 -5.31
C PHE A 108 1.11 1.36 -4.42
N GLY A 109 0.29 1.46 -3.38
CA GLY A 109 -0.21 0.28 -2.66
C GLY A 109 -0.92 -0.69 -3.62
N GLN A 110 -1.86 -0.20 -4.42
CA GLN A 110 -2.55 -1.04 -5.40
C GLN A 110 -1.62 -1.60 -6.48
N PHE A 111 -0.60 -0.85 -6.90
CA PHE A 111 0.41 -1.40 -7.82
C PHE A 111 1.20 -2.56 -7.20
N GLY A 112 1.53 -2.51 -5.91
CA GLY A 112 2.16 -3.63 -5.20
C GLY A 112 1.31 -4.89 -5.22
N ASP A 113 0.04 -4.78 -4.87
CA ASP A 113 -0.94 -5.87 -4.91
C ASP A 113 -1.17 -6.41 -6.34
N TRP A 114 -1.08 -5.56 -7.38
CA TRP A 114 -1.14 -6.03 -8.78
C TRP A 114 0.13 -6.75 -9.21
N ALA A 115 1.30 -6.23 -8.87
CA ALA A 115 2.59 -6.84 -9.18
C ALA A 115 2.68 -8.23 -8.53
N GLU A 116 2.28 -8.35 -7.27
CA GLU A 116 2.23 -9.62 -6.55
C GLU A 116 1.24 -10.60 -7.20
N SER A 117 0.04 -10.12 -7.54
CA SER A 117 -0.96 -10.94 -8.24
C SER A 117 -0.44 -11.48 -9.58
N LEU A 118 0.34 -10.69 -10.34
CA LEU A 118 0.97 -11.10 -11.60
C LEU A 118 2.03 -12.18 -11.38
N LEU A 119 2.93 -11.97 -10.41
CA LEU A 119 3.99 -12.92 -10.08
C LEU A 119 3.44 -14.28 -9.68
N LYS A 120 2.34 -14.31 -8.92
CA LYS A 120 1.66 -15.56 -8.56
C LYS A 120 1.20 -16.33 -9.80
N ARG A 121 0.62 -15.65 -10.79
CA ARG A 121 0.16 -16.28 -12.03
C ARG A 121 1.29 -16.78 -12.90
N GLU A 122 2.38 -16.03 -12.98
CA GLU A 122 3.58 -16.47 -13.70
C GLU A 122 4.20 -17.72 -13.06
N ALA A 123 4.17 -17.80 -11.72
CA ALA A 123 4.61 -18.97 -10.97
C ALA A 123 3.59 -20.13 -10.98
N GLY A 124 2.44 -20.00 -11.65
CA GLY A 124 1.40 -21.04 -11.70
C GLY A 124 0.66 -21.26 -10.38
N VAL A 125 0.79 -20.36 -9.41
CA VAL A 125 0.18 -20.46 -8.08
C VAL A 125 -0.88 -19.38 -7.86
N LYS A 126 -1.78 -19.63 -6.91
CA LYS A 126 -2.80 -18.65 -6.54
C LYS A 126 -2.44 -17.79 -5.33
N ASP A 127 -1.86 -18.43 -4.32
CA ASP A 127 -1.51 -17.86 -3.03
C ASP A 127 -0.03 -18.15 -2.74
N THR A 128 0.67 -17.23 -2.09
CA THR A 128 2.14 -17.35 -1.85
C THR A 128 2.50 -18.46 -0.88
N SER A 129 1.62 -18.77 0.07
CA SER A 129 1.68 -19.97 0.92
C SER A 129 0.32 -20.22 1.59
N ASN A 130 0.18 -21.33 2.33
CA ASN A 130 -1.00 -21.63 3.16
C ASN A 130 -0.71 -21.51 4.67
N ILE A 131 0.31 -20.75 5.05
CA ILE A 131 0.81 -20.67 6.43
C ILE A 131 -0.23 -20.05 7.36
N LEU A 132 -1.01 -19.08 6.87
CA LEU A 132 -2.14 -18.53 7.63
C LEU A 132 -3.37 -19.35 7.25
N ALA A 133 -3.80 -20.25 8.13
CA ALA A 133 -4.90 -21.19 7.91
C ALA A 133 -6.16 -20.53 7.30
N GLY A 134 -6.29 -20.58 5.97
CA GLY A 134 -7.39 -19.99 5.20
C GLY A 134 -7.25 -18.52 4.80
N HIS A 135 -6.13 -17.85 5.13
CA HIS A 135 -5.87 -16.42 4.85
C HIS A 135 -4.75 -16.16 3.82
N GLY A 136 -4.20 -17.21 3.23
CA GLY A 136 -3.10 -17.14 2.25
C GLY A 136 -1.73 -17.07 2.92
N GLY A 137 -0.76 -16.51 2.21
CA GLY A 137 0.60 -16.33 2.69
C GLY A 137 0.78 -15.02 3.44
N ILE A 138 1.85 -14.96 4.24
CA ILE A 138 2.27 -13.71 4.91
C ILE A 138 2.51 -12.63 3.86
N LEU A 139 3.12 -12.97 2.72
CA LEU A 139 3.44 -12.00 1.67
C LEU A 139 2.18 -11.37 1.05
N ASP A 140 1.07 -12.10 0.98
CA ASP A 140 -0.23 -11.59 0.51
C ASP A 140 -0.78 -10.45 1.42
N ARG A 141 -0.17 -10.20 2.58
CA ARG A 141 -0.55 -9.12 3.52
C ARG A 141 0.35 -7.89 3.43
N PHE A 142 1.50 -8.04 2.80
CA PHE A 142 2.51 -6.99 2.66
C PHE A 142 2.75 -6.61 1.20
N ASP A 143 2.02 -7.20 0.26
CA ASP A 143 2.12 -6.97 -1.17
C ASP A 143 2.02 -5.49 -1.55
N SER A 144 1.02 -4.79 -1.04
CA SER A 144 0.80 -3.37 -1.25
C SER A 144 1.91 -2.51 -0.61
N LEU A 145 2.43 -2.96 0.52
CA LEU A 145 3.49 -2.26 1.25
C LEU A 145 4.83 -2.36 0.53
N THR A 146 5.04 -3.38 -0.32
CA THR A 146 6.29 -3.51 -1.08
C THR A 146 6.56 -2.26 -1.92
N PHE A 147 5.55 -1.62 -2.51
CA PHE A 147 5.74 -0.37 -3.25
C PHE A 147 5.48 0.87 -2.41
N ALA A 148 4.50 0.83 -1.51
CA ALA A 148 4.13 2.00 -0.72
C ALA A 148 5.21 2.38 0.30
N ALA A 149 5.85 1.42 0.96
CA ALA A 149 6.87 1.67 1.99
C ALA A 149 8.12 2.40 1.48
N PRO A 150 8.79 1.98 0.37
CA PRO A 150 10.00 2.67 -0.08
C PRO A 150 9.68 4.07 -0.60
N LEU A 151 8.52 4.27 -1.22
CA LEU A 151 8.09 5.60 -1.66
C LEU A 151 7.77 6.52 -0.49
N THR A 152 7.11 6.02 0.55
CA THR A 152 6.88 6.77 1.78
C THR A 152 8.19 7.12 2.47
N LEU A 153 9.14 6.18 2.56
CA LEU A 153 10.46 6.44 3.13
C LEU A 153 11.19 7.55 2.36
N ILE A 154 11.30 7.42 1.04
CA ILE A 154 11.92 8.43 0.18
C ILE A 154 11.22 9.78 0.37
N TYR A 155 9.89 9.81 0.41
CA TYR A 155 9.15 11.05 0.61
C TYR A 155 9.51 11.72 1.95
N CYS A 156 9.48 10.95 3.05
CA CYS A 156 9.80 11.46 4.38
C CYS A 156 11.25 11.93 4.50
N THR A 157 12.21 11.22 3.91
CA THR A 157 13.63 11.58 3.98
C THR A 157 13.94 12.84 3.19
N TYR A 158 13.41 12.98 1.96
CA TYR A 158 13.81 14.06 1.06
C TYR A 158 12.92 15.30 1.09
N PHE A 159 11.62 15.15 1.35
CA PHE A 159 10.68 16.28 1.30
C PHE A 159 10.32 16.79 2.69
N ILE A 160 10.08 15.89 3.64
CA ILE A 160 9.76 16.25 5.03
C ILE A 160 11.04 16.56 5.84
N LYS A 161 12.20 16.05 5.38
CA LYS A 161 13.50 16.14 6.06
C LYS A 161 13.45 15.55 7.46
N ALA A 162 12.82 14.38 7.58
CA ALA A 162 12.71 13.66 8.85
C ALA A 162 13.99 12.87 9.22
N GLY A 163 15.16 13.41 8.91
CA GLY A 163 16.46 12.76 9.07
C GLY A 163 17.54 13.72 9.54
#